data_AF-A0AAJ0SIH1-F1
#
_entry.id   AF-A0AAJ0SIH1-F1
#
_cell.length_a   1.000
_cell.length_b   1.000
_cell.length_c   1.000
_cell.angle_alpha   90.00
_cell.angle_beta   90.00
_cell.angle_gamma   90.00
#
_symmetry.space_group_name_H-M   'P 1'
#
loop_
_entity.id
_entity.type
_entity.pdbx_description
1 polymer ?
#
loop_
_entity_poly.entity_id
_entity_poly.type
_entity_poly.pdbx_seq_one_letter_code
_entity_poly.pdbx_strand_id
1 'polypeptide(L)' 'MKNLFKKQNTKMDFANLSAIVTSGSAAGIAIANHLNKNQQTGGIIGVGLSLLVTGLLIALDDEKFPSDSKS' A
#
# COMPACT_ATOMS: atom_id res chain seq x y z
N MET A 1 19.35 -27.62 9.60
CA MET A 1 18.54 -26.64 8.84
C MET A 1 17.95 -25.64 9.83
N LYS A 2 18.42 -24.38 9.81
CA LYS A 2 17.82 -23.30 10.61
C LYS A 2 16.64 -22.76 9.81
N ASN A 3 15.47 -22.67 10.45
CA ASN A 3 14.24 -22.18 9.84
C ASN A 3 14.44 -20.78 9.27
N LEU A 4 14.58 -20.66 7.95
CA LEU A 4 14.83 -19.41 7.22
C LEU A 4 13.58 -18.53 7.08
N PHE A 5 12.40 -19.02 7.50
CA PHE A 5 11.20 -18.22 7.57
C PHE A 5 11.07 -17.62 8.97
N LYS A 6 11.91 -16.64 9.29
CA LYS A 6 11.59 -15.70 10.37
C LYS A 6 10.37 -14.94 9.87
N LYS A 7 9.19 -15.38 10.30
CA LYS A 7 7.90 -14.73 10.06
C LYS A 7 8.03 -13.28 10.51
N GLN A 8 8.43 -12.38 9.61
CA GLN A 8 8.35 -10.95 9.80
C GLN A 8 6.86 -10.70 9.97
N ASN A 9 6.44 -10.62 11.24
CA ASN A 9 5.12 -10.17 11.60
C ASN A 9 5.09 -8.66 11.33
N THR A 10 5.17 -8.28 10.05
CA THR A 10 4.78 -6.94 9.62
C THR A 10 3.28 -6.90 9.83
N LYS A 11 2.87 -6.57 11.06
CA LYS A 11 1.49 -6.24 11.39
C LYS A 11 1.16 -5.03 10.54
N MET A 12 0.63 -5.28 9.35
CA MET A 12 0.10 -4.25 8.49
C MET A 12 -0.97 -3.54 9.30
N ASP A 13 -0.65 -2.34 9.77
CA ASP A 13 -1.48 -1.59 10.70
C ASP A 13 -2.78 -1.23 9.97
N PHE A 14 -3.87 -1.84 10.42
CA PHE A 14 -5.18 -1.70 9.79
C PHE A 14 -5.67 -0.24 9.82
N ALA A 15 -5.22 0.56 10.79
CA ALA A 15 -5.50 1.99 10.85
C ALA A 15 -4.80 2.75 9.71
N ASN A 16 -3.54 2.42 9.41
CA ASN A 16 -2.84 2.99 8.26
C ASN A 16 -3.46 2.54 6.94
N LEU A 17 -3.84 1.26 6.83
CA LEU A 17 -4.43 0.74 5.60
C LEU A 17 -5.80 1.36 5.31
N SER A 18 -6.64 1.48 6.33
CA SER A 18 -7.93 2.17 6.23
C SER A 18 -7.76 3.65 5.90
N ALA A 19 -6.79 4.35 6.50
CA ALA A 19 -6.46 5.72 6.11
C ALA A 19 -6.03 5.83 4.64
N ILE A 20 -5.20 4.91 4.16
CA ILE A 20 -4.74 4.84 2.76
C ILE A 20 -5.89 4.57 1.80
N VAL A 21 -6.78 3.62 2.12
CA VAL A 21 -7.96 3.27 1.32
C VAL A 21 -8.98 4.42 1.32
N THR A 22 -9.23 5.03 2.47
CA THR A 22 -10.17 6.16 2.60
C THR A 22 -9.65 7.39 1.87
N SER A 23 -8.39 7.76 2.06
CA SER A 23 -7.78 8.91 1.35
C SER A 23 -7.66 8.64 -0.15
N GLY A 24 -7.24 7.44 -0.55
CA GLY A 24 -7.17 7.00 -1.94
C GLY A 24 -8.52 7.03 -2.63
N SER A 25 -9.56 6.49 -1.98
CA SER A 25 -10.93 6.52 -2.51
C SER A 25 -11.47 7.95 -2.64
N ALA A 26 -11.27 8.80 -1.61
CA ALA A 26 -11.68 10.20 -1.65
C ALA A 26 -10.99 10.98 -2.78
N ALA A 27 -9.66 10.80 -2.93
CA ALA A 27 -8.89 11.40 -4.02
C ALA A 27 -9.37 10.90 -5.38
N GLY A 28 -9.59 9.59 -5.53
CA GLY A 28 -10.11 8.99 -6.76
C GLY A 28 -11.52 9.47 -7.13
N ILE A 29 -12.40 9.61 -6.15
CA ILE A 29 -13.75 10.19 -6.31
C ILE A 29 -13.63 11.65 -6.75
N ALA A 30 -12.78 12.45 -6.11
CA ALA A 30 -12.58 13.85 -6.46
C ALA A 30 -12.06 14.01 -7.90
N ILE A 31 -11.10 13.17 -8.31
CA ILE A 31 -10.56 13.16 -9.68
C ILE A 31 -11.64 12.75 -10.68
N ALA A 32 -12.40 11.69 -10.40
CA ALA A 32 -13.48 11.27 -11.29
C ALA A 32 -14.59 12.31 -11.41
N ASN A 33 -14.94 12.97 -10.29
CA ASN A 33 -15.90 14.07 -10.28
C ASN A 33 -15.41 15.26 -11.11
N HIS A 34 -14.12 15.61 -11.00
CA HIS A 34 -13.52 16.67 -11.81
C HIS A 34 -13.49 16.35 -13.31
N LEU A 35 -13.30 15.08 -13.67
CA LEU A 35 -13.32 14.59 -15.06
C LEU A 35 -14.74 14.29 -15.57
N ASN A 36 -15.77 14.60 -14.78
CA ASN A 36 -17.17 14.31 -15.09
C ASN A 36 -17.44 12.82 -15.40
N LYS A 37 -16.66 11.94 -14.75
CA LYS A 37 -16.78 10.48 -14.84
C LYS A 37 -17.51 9.92 -13.63
N ASN A 38 -17.84 8.63 -13.69
CA ASN A 38 -18.47 7.92 -12.59
C ASN A 38 -17.59 7.95 -11.33
N GLN A 39 -18.09 8.60 -10.28
CA GLN A 39 -17.45 8.73 -8.98
C GLN A 39 -17.13 7.36 -8.34
N GLN A 40 -18.02 6.37 -8.51
CA GLN A 40 -17.81 5.02 -7.99
C GLN A 40 -16.60 4.35 -8.64
N THR A 41 -16.46 4.51 -9.97
CA THR A 41 -15.30 4.04 -10.72
C THR A 41 -14.03 4.76 -10.25
N GLY A 42 -14.11 6.07 -10.02
CA GLY A 42 -13.01 6.87 -9.45
C GLY A 42 -12.55 6.37 -8.09
N GLY A 43 -13.50 6.10 -7.18
CA GLY A 43 -13.20 5.56 -5.85
C GLY A 43 -12.50 4.21 -5.91
N ILE A 44 -12.99 3.28 -6.74
CA ILE A 44 -12.36 1.95 -6.91
C ILE A 44 -10.94 2.08 -7.45
N ILE A 45 -10.73 2.94 -8.46
CA ILE A 45 -9.38 3.20 -9.01
C ILE A 45 -8.48 3.80 -7.95
N GLY A 46 -8.98 4.77 -7.17
CA GLY A 46 -8.26 5.41 -6.08
C GLY A 46 -7.80 4.41 -5.02
N VAL A 47 -8.68 3.52 -4.57
CA VAL A 47 -8.33 2.42 -3.65
C VAL A 47 -7.28 1.50 -4.25
N GLY A 48 -7.49 1.05 -5.49
CA GLY A 48 -6.58 0.14 -6.17
C GLY A 48 -5.17 0.71 -6.34
N LEU A 49 -5.05 1.96 -6.77
CA LEU A 49 -3.76 2.64 -6.91
C LEU A 49 -3.08 2.85 -5.56
N SER A 50 -3.81 3.29 -4.54
CA SER A 50 -3.25 3.52 -3.20
C SER A 50 -2.73 2.23 -2.56
N LEU A 51 -3.44 1.11 -2.72
CA LEU A 51 -2.98 -0.21 -2.28
C LEU A 51 -1.76 -0.69 -3.07
N LEU A 52 -1.74 -0.48 -4.39
CA LEU A 52 -0.60 -0.84 -5.24
C LEU A 52 0.67 -0.07 -4.84
N VAL A 53 0.58 1.26 -4.69
CA VAL A 53 1.70 2.11 -4.28
C VAL A 53 2.19 1.73 -2.89
N THR A 54 1.28 1.48 -1.95
CA THR A 54 1.66 1.03 -0.60
C THR A 54 2.36 -0.32 -0.64
N GLY A 55 1.86 -1.27 -1.43
CA GLY A 55 2.49 -2.59 -1.62
C GLY A 55 3.89 -2.48 -2.23
N LEU A 56 4.07 -1.61 -3.23
CA LEU A 56 5.37 -1.31 -3.83
C LEU A 56 6.33 -0.68 -2.82
N LEU A 57 5.88 0.27 -2.02
CA LEU A 57 6.71 0.91 -0.99
C LEU A 57 7.16 -0.10 0.07
N ILE A 58 6.26 -0.99 0.51
CA ILE A 58 6.60 -2.06 1.45
C ILE A 58 7.62 -3.02 0.82
N ALA A 59 7.43 -3.43 -0.43
CA ALA A 59 8.35 -4.34 -1.12
C ALA A 59 9.75 -3.72 -1.32
N LEU A 60 9.82 -2.43 -1.67
CA LEU A 60 11.08 -1.70 -1.83
C LEU A 60 11.80 -1.44 -0.51
N ASP A 61 11.06 -1.24 0.59
CA ASP A 61 11.64 -1.09 1.92
C ASP A 61 12.22 -2.43 2.44
N ASP A 62 11.58 -3.55 2.10
CA ASP A 62 12.08 -4.91 2.40
C ASP A 62 13.39 -5.21 1.64
N GLU A 63 13.54 -4.76 0.39
CA GLU A 63 14.80 -4.87 -0.36
C GLU A 63 15.94 -4.01 0.22
N LYS A 64 15.64 -3.01 1.04
CA LYS A 64 16.64 -2.06 1.58
C LYS A 64 17.37 -2.56 2.82
N PHE A 65 17.19 -3.82 3.22
CA PHE A 65 18.10 -4.50 4.14
C PHE A 65 19.14 -5.30 3.35
N PRO A 66 20.27 -4.69 2.91
CA PRO A 66 21.47 -5.48 2.75
C PRO A 66 21.77 -6.04 4.14
N SER A 67 21.86 -7.36 4.20
CA SER A 67 22.51 -8.09 5.28
C SER A 67 23.94 -7.58 5.41
N ASP A 68 24.14 -6.46 6.10
CA ASP A 68 25.42 -6.13 6.71
C ASP A 68 25.41 -6.72 8.12
N SER A 69 25.96 -7.91 8.22
CA SER A 69 26.62 -8.33 9.45
C SER A 69 27.74 -9.28 9.06
N LYS A 70 28.88 -8.69 8.69
CA LYS A 70 30.19 -9.25 9.02
C LYS A 70 30.21 -9.58 10.52
N SER A 71 30.51 -10.82 10.87
CA SER A 71 31.67 -11.21 11.69
C SER A 71 31.67 -12.71 11.93
#